data_AF-A0A7C2RL96-F1
#
_entry.id   AF-A0A7C2RL96-F1
#
_cell.length_a   1.000
_cell.length_b   1.000
_cell.length_c   1.000
_cell.angle_alpha   90.00
_cell.angle_beta   90.00
_cell.angle_gamma   90.00
#
_symmetry.space_group_name_H-M   'P 1'
#
loop_
_entity.id
_entity.type
_entity.pdbx_description
1 polymer ?
#
loop_
_entity_poly.entity_id
_entity_poly.type
_entity_poly.pdbx_seq_one_letter_code
_entity_poly.pdbx_strand_id
1 'polypeptide(L)'
;MKAARVLLALLLVSTSAGAPGRSQEQRPPPPETAPPIRVEVDLVNVVFSVTDRRNRMVTGLGPDDFRVYEDGVQQQISRFTSETDLPLRIG
;
A
#
# COMPACT_ATOMS: atom_id res chain seq x y z
N MET A 1 65.79 -33.21 -31.20
CA MET A 1 66.60 -34.34 -30.72
C MET A 1 66.68 -34.26 -29.19
N LYS A 2 66.33 -35.36 -28.50
CA LYS A 2 66.79 -35.77 -27.15
C LYS A 2 66.69 -34.72 -26.02
N ALA A 3 65.74 -34.84 -25.10
CA ALA A 3 65.83 -35.65 -23.88
C ALA A 3 66.99 -35.26 -22.95
N ALA A 4 66.68 -34.99 -21.68
CA ALA A 4 67.47 -35.21 -20.46
C ALA A 4 67.30 -34.01 -19.49
N ARG A 5 66.56 -34.18 -18.39
CA ARG A 5 67.00 -34.73 -17.08
C ARG A 5 67.79 -33.69 -16.29
N VAL A 6 67.18 -33.04 -15.30
CA VAL A 6 67.09 -33.45 -13.88
C VAL A 6 68.19 -32.74 -13.06
N LEU A 7 67.84 -32.40 -11.81
CA LEU A 7 68.65 -31.75 -10.75
C LEU A 7 68.87 -30.26 -10.99
N LEU A 8 68.77 -29.36 -10.03
CA LEU A 8 69.08 -29.45 -8.61
C LEU A 8 68.40 -28.25 -7.90
N ALA A 9 67.91 -28.47 -6.70
CA ALA A 9 67.28 -27.46 -5.86
C ALA A 9 68.20 -26.27 -5.55
N LEU A 10 67.71 -25.03 -5.67
CA LEU A 10 68.14 -23.93 -4.82
C LEU A 10 67.12 -22.76 -4.84
N LEU A 11 66.55 -22.52 -3.65
CA LEU A 11 66.19 -21.23 -3.05
C LEU A 11 65.14 -20.28 -3.70
N LEU A 12 64.25 -19.84 -2.79
CA LEU A 12 63.47 -18.60 -2.77
C LEU A 12 62.24 -18.52 -3.69
N VAL A 13 61.10 -19.00 -3.19
CA VAL A 13 59.81 -18.38 -3.55
C VAL A 13 58.96 -18.19 -2.31
N SER A 14 58.66 -16.91 -2.08
CA SER A 14 57.93 -16.24 -1.02
C SER A 14 56.70 -16.98 -0.48
N THR A 15 56.66 -17.18 0.83
CA THR A 15 55.43 -17.43 1.58
C THR A 15 54.59 -16.15 1.60
N SER A 16 53.73 -15.97 0.60
CA SER A 16 52.59 -15.05 0.72
C SER A 16 51.53 -15.77 1.55
N ALA A 17 51.34 -15.31 2.79
CA ALA A 17 50.24 -15.74 3.64
C ALA A 17 48.93 -15.33 2.97
N GLY A 18 48.29 -16.29 2.29
CA GLY A 18 46.95 -16.12 1.75
C GLY A 18 45.96 -15.98 2.90
N ALA A 19 45.48 -14.76 3.13
CA ALA A 19 44.26 -14.54 3.89
C ALA A 19 43.10 -15.13 3.06
N PRO A 20 42.23 -15.99 3.61
CA PRO A 20 41.09 -16.50 2.87
C PRO A 20 40.18 -15.32 2.53
N GLY A 21 39.99 -15.11 1.23
CA GLY A 21 39.06 -14.12 0.69
C GLY A 21 37.68 -14.37 1.28
N ARG A 22 37.16 -13.38 2.01
CA ARG A 22 35.74 -13.34 2.36
C ARG A 22 34.99 -13.12 1.06
N SER A 23 34.34 -14.16 0.55
CA SER A 23 33.30 -14.03 -0.46
C SER A 23 32.27 -13.04 0.11
N GLN A 24 32.24 -11.82 -0.45
CA GLN A 24 31.13 -10.93 -0.20
C GLN A 24 29.94 -11.54 -0.91
N GLU A 25 29.09 -12.22 -0.15
CA GLU A 25 27.76 -12.64 -0.59
C GLU A 25 27.04 -11.38 -1.09
N GLN A 26 26.97 -11.24 -2.41
CA GLN A 26 26.36 -10.09 -3.06
C GLN A 26 24.86 -10.20 -2.85
N ARG A 27 24.38 -9.60 -1.76
CA ARG A 27 22.96 -9.61 -1.39
C ARG A 27 22.18 -8.99 -2.55
N PRO A 28 21.11 -9.65 -3.04
CA PRO A 28 20.28 -9.09 -4.10
C PRO A 28 19.83 -7.68 -3.72
N PRO A 29 19.76 -6.75 -4.69
CA PRO A 29 19.24 -5.41 -4.43
C PRO A 29 17.81 -5.53 -3.86
N PRO A 30 17.42 -4.65 -2.93
CA PRO A 30 16.06 -4.62 -2.41
C PRO A 30 15.07 -4.53 -3.59
N PRO A 31 13.92 -5.23 -3.52
CA PRO A 31 12.91 -5.11 -4.56
C PRO A 31 12.51 -3.65 -4.72
N GLU A 32 12.52 -3.15 -5.95
CA GLU A 32 12.08 -1.79 -6.26
C GLU A 32 10.60 -1.64 -5.91
N THR A 33 10.30 -0.81 -4.91
CA THR A 33 8.93 -0.53 -4.51
C THR A 33 8.24 0.27 -5.61
N ALA A 34 7.22 -0.29 -6.24
CA ALA A 34 6.40 0.44 -7.21
C ALA A 34 5.80 1.71 -6.57
N PRO A 35 5.72 2.82 -7.31
CA PRO A 35 5.14 4.05 -6.78
C PRO A 35 3.68 3.87 -6.37
N PRO A 36 3.21 4.57 -5.31
CA PRO A 36 1.84 4.43 -4.82
C PRO A 36 0.84 4.94 -5.86
N ILE A 37 -0.23 4.18 -6.09
CA ILE A 37 -1.35 4.61 -6.92
C ILE A 37 -2.10 5.71 -6.18
N ARG A 38 -2.34 6.84 -6.85
CA ARG A 38 -3.17 7.94 -6.36
C ARG A 38 -4.30 8.15 -7.35
N VAL A 39 -5.52 8.26 -6.84
CA VAL A 39 -6.71 8.53 -7.63
C VAL A 39 -7.40 9.74 -7.03
N GLU A 40 -7.72 10.71 -7.86
CA GLU A 40 -8.52 11.87 -7.49
C GLU A 40 -9.99 11.54 -7.77
N VAL A 41 -10.86 11.82 -6.79
CA VAL A 41 -12.30 11.54 -6.90
C VAL A 41 -13.10 12.74 -6.40
N ASP A 42 -14.18 13.04 -7.09
CA ASP A 42 -15.13 14.07 -6.67
C ASP A 42 -16.10 13.49 -5.64
N LEU A 43 -16.03 14.00 -4.41
CA LEU A 43 -16.97 13.62 -3.35
C LEU A 43 -18.18 14.57 -3.35
N VAL A 44 -19.37 14.02 -3.60
CA VAL A 44 -20.63 14.76 -3.50
C VAL A 44 -21.36 14.31 -2.22
N ASN A 45 -21.73 15.28 -1.36
CA ASN A 45 -22.52 15.02 -0.16
C ASN A 45 -24.00 15.38 -0.41
N VAL A 46 -24.90 14.44 -0.11
CA VAL A 46 -26.36 14.64 -0.21
C VAL A 46 -26.93 14.69 1.21
N VAL A 47 -27.49 15.85 1.59
CA VAL A 47 -28.11 16.06 2.90
C VAL A 47 -29.63 15.92 2.77
N PHE A 48 -30.23 15.11 3.65
CA PHE A 48 -31.67 14.87 3.64
C PHE A 48 -32.21 14.68 5.06
N SER A 49 -33.53 14.76 5.21
CA SER A 49 -34.24 14.41 6.45
C SER A 49 -35.44 13.52 6.14
N VAL A 50 -35.81 12.66 7.09
CA VAL A 50 -36.94 11.74 6.96
C VAL A 50 -37.99 12.09 8.00
N THR A 51 -39.22 12.33 7.56
CA THR A 51 -40.36 12.65 8.42
C THR A 51 -41.52 11.71 8.19
N ASP A 52 -42.33 11.49 9.24
CA ASP A 52 -43.58 10.76 9.13
C ASP A 52 -44.73 11.67 8.62
N ARG A 53 -45.92 11.09 8.43
CA ARG A 53 -47.13 11.82 7.99
C ARG A 53 -47.58 12.93 8.96
N ARG A 54 -47.10 12.91 10.20
CA ARG A 54 -47.37 13.91 11.24
C ARG A 54 -46.22 14.91 11.37
N ASN A 55 -45.30 14.94 10.41
CA ASN A 55 -44.12 15.80 10.39
C ASN A 55 -43.16 15.59 11.56
N ARG A 56 -43.13 14.38 12.13
CA ARG A 56 -42.16 13.99 13.17
C ARG A 56 -40.93 13.40 12.52
N MET A 57 -39.75 13.74 13.04
CA MET A 57 -38.49 13.19 12.54
C MET A 57 -38.41 11.68 12.82
N VAL A 58 -38.06 10.91 11.79
CA VAL A 58 -37.80 9.48 11.90
C VAL A 58 -36.33 9.28 12.26
N THR A 59 -36.07 8.55 13.33
CA THR A 59 -34.72 8.27 13.85
C THR A 59 -34.40 6.78 13.75
N GLY A 60 -33.12 6.44 13.87
CA GLY A 60 -32.65 5.05 13.88
C GLY A 60 -32.58 4.37 12.51
N LEU A 61 -32.61 5.14 11.42
CA LEU A 61 -32.42 4.62 10.05
C LEU A 61 -30.94 4.37 9.78
N GLY A 62 -30.63 3.23 9.17
CA GLY A 62 -29.30 2.84 8.73
C GLY A 62 -29.15 2.95 7.21
N PRO A 63 -27.94 2.73 6.66
CA PRO A 63 -27.68 2.81 5.22
C PRO A 63 -28.54 1.81 4.41
N ASP A 64 -28.86 0.64 4.97
CA ASP A 64 -29.65 -0.41 4.30
C ASP A 64 -31.12 -0.02 4.08
N ASP A 65 -31.60 1.01 4.78
CA ASP A 65 -32.94 1.56 4.61
C ASP A 65 -33.07 2.48 3.38
N PHE A 66 -31.94 2.76 2.70
CA PHE A 66 -31.88 3.70 1.58
C PHE A 66 -31.40 3.02 0.29
N ARG A 67 -31.93 3.49 -0.83
CA ARG A 67 -31.38 3.24 -2.17
C ARG A 67 -31.23 4.57 -2.86
N VAL A 68 -30.02 4.84 -3.35
CA VAL A 68 -29.71 6.05 -4.10
C VAL A 68 -29.75 5.69 -5.58
N TYR A 69 -30.39 6.53 -6.39
CA TYR A 69 -30.43 6.38 -7.83
C TYR A 69 -29.96 7.68 -8.48
N GLU A 70 -29.18 7.56 -9.54
CA GLU A 70 -28.74 8.65 -10.40
C GLU A 70 -29.11 8.28 -11.83
N ASP A 71 -29.93 9.10 -12.48
CA ASP A 71 -30.47 8.85 -13.82
C ASP A 71 -31.10 7.45 -14.00
N GLY A 72 -31.73 6.94 -12.92
CA GLY A 72 -32.36 5.63 -12.88
C GLY A 72 -31.41 4.46 -12.60
N VAL A 73 -30.10 4.70 -12.47
CA VAL A 73 -29.09 3.70 -12.10
C VAL A 73 -28.88 3.70 -10.59
N GLN A 74 -28.88 2.52 -9.96
CA GLN A 74 -28.66 2.42 -8.52
C GLN A 74 -27.19 2.67 -8.16
N GLN A 75 -26.96 3.62 -7.27
CA GLN A 75 -25.64 4.00 -6.78
C GLN A 75 -25.34 3.34 -5.43
N GLN A 76 -24.07 3.01 -5.20
CA GLN A 76 -23.61 2.50 -3.92
C GLN A 76 -23.37 3.66 -2.94
N ILE A 77 -23.85 3.52 -1.71
CA ILE A 77 -23.59 4.49 -0.65
C ILE A 77 -22.17 4.23 -0.11
N SER A 78 -21.23 5.13 -0.42
CA SER A 78 -19.83 5.03 0.02
C SER A 78 -19.63 5.47 1.47
N ARG A 79 -20.40 6.47 1.93
CA ARG A 79 -20.36 7.00 3.30
C ARG A 79 -21.75 7.40 3.75
N PHE A 80 -22.15 6.93 4.92
CA PHE A 80 -23.41 7.29 5.57
C PHE A 80 -23.11 7.89 6.93
N THR A 81 -23.78 8.98 7.28
CA THR A 81 -23.63 9.64 8.59
C THR A 81 -24.99 10.18 9.00
N SER A 82 -25.47 9.75 10.17
CA SER A 82 -26.65 10.34 10.80
C SER A 82 -26.21 11.55 11.61
N GLU A 83 -26.57 12.75 11.13
CA GLU A 83 -26.28 14.01 11.82
C GLU A 83 -27.28 14.26 12.97
N THR A 84 -27.31 13.38 13.98
CA THR A 84 -28.15 13.57 15.17
C THR A 84 -27.50 14.46 16.23
N ASP A 85 -26.18 14.63 16.18
CA ASP A 85 -25.39 15.26 17.24
C ASP A 85 -24.77 16.61 16.82
N LEU A 86 -25.17 17.17 15.67
CA LEU A 86 -24.71 18.51 15.30
C LEU A 86 -25.35 19.56 16.23
N PRO A 87 -24.56 20.48 16.80
CA PRO A 87 -25.09 21.51 17.67
C PRO A 87 -26.03 22.43 16.87
N LEU A 88 -27.30 22.50 17.29
CA LEU A 88 -28.27 23.42 16.73
C LEU A 88 -27.88 24.86 17.09
N ARG A 89 -27.66 25.71 16.09
CA ARG A 89 -27.56 27.15 16.27
C ARG A 89 -28.95 27.76 16.11
N ILE A 90 -29.59 28.08 17.22
CA ILE A 90 -30.79 28.94 17.25
C ILE A 90 -30.30 30.38 17.43
N GLY A 91 -30.62 31.25 16.48
CA GLY A 91 -30.39 32.70 16.53
C GLY A 91 -31.62 33.45 17.01
#